data_AF-A0A5B7VW19-F1
#
_entry.id   AF-A0A5B7VW19-F1
#
_cell.length_a   1.000
_cell.length_b   1.000
_cell.length_c   1.000
_cell.angle_alpha   90.00
_cell.angle_beta   90.00
_cell.angle_gamma   90.00
#
_symmetry.space_group_name_H-M   'P 1'
#
loop_
_entity.id
_entity.type
_entity.pdbx_description
1 polymer ?
#
loop_
_entity_poly.entity_id
_entity_poly.type
_entity_poly.pdbx_seq_one_letter_code
_entity_poly.pdbx_strand_id
1 'polypeptide(L)'
;MSDLNEDLSESMAAVLTDSVGLHDDGSGDMSDSLAADLHDQETMLAERDIPVSNDVQDTREAAEQRDVEQEQAQQSKRKVPLAALHEERTKRQQAEQATAQLQAQLQQLMQQQQAAQQQAQQAAAEAEIPDVEEDPVGWLKAKEKQFEQRLEQLQNGPAQQQQAAVQHQQVALAVDSLEKQFAASVPDYEQAVELVQRNADAQIRQLYPQATEEQLQMVRTGALNEFARQCLASGTNPAERIYAKAQALGHRSAPRVQPNTSLSTLSGSARAPDERGAISASQISEMSDAEFDKFWKEMKGGGSQGPAF
;
A
#
# COMPACT_ATOMS: atom_id res chain seq x y z
N MET A 1 7.25 -42.79 -22.37
CA MET A 1 8.14 -41.94 -21.55
C MET A 1 7.28 -40.82 -20.99
N SER A 2 6.49 -41.14 -19.97
CA SER A 2 5.34 -40.32 -19.57
C SER A 2 5.05 -40.41 -18.06
N ASP A 3 6.06 -40.31 -17.19
CA ASP A 3 5.86 -40.42 -15.73
C ASP A 3 6.80 -39.48 -14.95
N LEU A 4 6.68 -38.15 -15.13
CA LEU A 4 7.47 -37.17 -14.37
C LEU A 4 6.72 -35.89 -13.95
N ASN A 5 5.39 -35.83 -14.09
CA ASN A 5 4.62 -34.59 -13.85
C ASN A 5 3.64 -34.64 -12.67
N GLU A 6 3.62 -35.69 -11.85
CA GLU A 6 2.66 -35.80 -10.74
C GLU A 6 3.21 -35.41 -9.35
N ASP A 7 4.49 -35.07 -9.21
CA ASP A 7 5.14 -34.97 -7.88
C ASP A 7 5.51 -33.55 -7.42
N LEU A 8 4.86 -32.51 -7.97
CA LEU A 8 5.06 -31.12 -7.56
C LEU A 8 3.86 -30.52 -6.83
N SER A 9 2.68 -31.14 -6.91
CA SER A 9 1.47 -30.68 -6.23
C SER A 9 1.39 -31.18 -4.78
N GLU A 10 1.88 -32.38 -4.48
CA GLU A 10 1.87 -32.93 -3.12
C GLU A 10 2.89 -32.25 -2.19
N SER A 11 4.05 -31.82 -2.72
CA SER A 11 5.08 -31.16 -1.91
C SER A 11 4.73 -29.74 -1.44
N MET A 12 3.76 -29.07 -2.06
CA MET A 12 3.31 -27.74 -1.61
C MET A 12 2.23 -27.80 -0.53
N ALA A 13 1.48 -28.89 -0.42
CA ALA A 13 0.45 -29.05 0.61
C ALA A 13 1.07 -29.31 2.00
N ALA A 14 2.19 -30.06 2.06
CA ALA A 14 2.84 -30.44 3.32
C ALA A 14 3.50 -29.26 4.07
N VAL A 15 3.86 -28.17 3.39
CA VAL A 15 4.46 -26.98 4.01
C VAL A 15 3.41 -26.07 4.69
N LEU A 16 2.13 -26.25 4.37
CA LEU A 16 1.05 -25.36 4.81
C LEU A 16 0.31 -25.82 6.07
N THR A 17 0.46 -27.08 6.51
CA THR A 17 -0.34 -27.62 7.62
C THR A 17 0.45 -27.98 8.89
N ASP A 18 1.78 -27.85 8.89
CA ASP A 18 2.67 -28.09 10.06
C ASP A 18 2.30 -29.34 10.89
N SER A 19 1.77 -30.37 10.22
CA SER A 19 1.36 -31.62 10.87
C SER A 19 2.54 -32.59 10.78
N VAL A 20 3.47 -32.45 11.73
CA VAL A 20 4.53 -33.42 11.94
C VAL A 20 3.90 -34.76 12.31
N GLY A 21 3.98 -35.74 11.40
CA GLY A 21 3.54 -37.10 11.66
C GLY A 21 4.34 -37.70 12.83
N LEU A 22 3.62 -38.20 13.84
CA LEU A 22 4.20 -39.03 14.89
C LEU A 22 4.97 -40.18 14.23
N HIS A 23 6.27 -40.25 14.50
CA HIS A 23 7.05 -41.43 14.20
C HIS A 23 6.65 -42.52 15.20
N ASP A 24 6.19 -43.65 14.68
CA ASP A 24 5.94 -44.88 15.43
C ASP A 24 7.24 -45.68 15.48
N ASP A 25 8.16 -45.29 16.36
CA ASP A 25 9.36 -46.06 16.68
C ASP A 25 9.10 -46.94 17.91
N GLY A 26 8.45 -48.08 17.64
CA GLY A 26 8.21 -49.15 18.61
C GLY A 26 9.50 -49.84 19.09
N SER A 27 10.23 -49.20 19.98
CA SER A 27 11.19 -49.86 20.88
C SER A 27 11.64 -48.91 22.00
N GLY A 28 10.88 -48.86 23.10
CA GLY A 28 11.25 -48.04 24.25
C GLY A 28 10.50 -48.45 25.51
N ASP A 29 11.15 -49.31 26.29
CA ASP A 29 11.02 -49.49 27.75
C ASP A 29 9.84 -48.78 28.46
N MET A 30 8.72 -49.51 28.63
CA MET A 30 7.45 -49.00 29.19
C MET A 30 7.41 -48.97 30.73
N SER A 31 8.49 -49.31 31.44
CA SER A 31 8.44 -49.38 32.92
C SER A 31 8.66 -48.03 33.62
N ASP A 32 9.43 -47.12 33.03
CA ASP A 32 9.70 -45.81 33.63
C ASP A 32 8.62 -44.77 33.31
N SER A 33 7.88 -44.90 32.19
CA SER A 33 6.78 -43.97 31.86
C SER A 33 5.57 -44.17 32.79
N LEU A 34 5.29 -45.41 33.19
CA LEU A 34 4.17 -45.75 34.07
C LEU A 34 4.36 -45.17 35.49
N ALA A 35 5.60 -45.03 35.95
CA ALA A 35 5.91 -44.40 37.22
C ALA A 35 5.72 -42.87 37.17
N ALA A 36 6.05 -42.24 36.04
CA ALA A 36 5.78 -40.81 35.81
C ALA A 36 4.26 -40.54 35.70
N ASP A 37 3.53 -41.39 34.96
CA ASP A 37 2.08 -41.26 34.78
C ASP A 37 1.30 -41.40 36.10
N LEU A 38 1.77 -42.26 37.01
CA LEU A 38 1.17 -42.40 38.35
C LEU A 38 1.40 -41.16 39.22
N HIS A 39 2.57 -40.51 39.11
CA HIS A 39 2.86 -39.30 39.88
C HIS A 39 2.03 -38.11 39.38
N ASP A 40 1.83 -38.01 38.07
CA ASP A 40 0.96 -37.00 37.46
C ASP A 40 -0.51 -37.23 37.86
N GLN A 41 -0.96 -38.49 37.94
CA GLN A 41 -2.32 -38.81 38.37
C GLN A 41 -2.56 -38.51 39.86
N GLU A 42 -1.56 -38.77 40.72
CA GLU A 42 -1.65 -38.45 42.15
C GLU A 42 -1.65 -36.93 42.39
N THR A 43 -0.90 -36.18 41.58
CA THR A 43 -0.90 -34.71 41.61
C THR A 43 -2.26 -34.14 41.18
N MET A 44 -2.88 -34.67 40.12
CA MET A 44 -4.22 -34.25 39.69
C MET A 44 -5.32 -34.57 40.72
N LEU A 45 -5.18 -35.67 41.47
CA LEU A 45 -6.13 -36.00 42.54
C LEU A 45 -5.97 -35.06 43.75
N ALA A 46 -4.75 -34.63 44.05
CA ALA A 46 -4.48 -33.67 45.12
C ALA A 46 -5.02 -32.26 44.80
N GLU A 47 -4.99 -31.84 43.53
CA GLU A 47 -5.54 -30.54 43.11
C GLU A 47 -7.08 -30.52 43.07
N ARG A 48 -7.72 -31.69 42.97
CA ARG A 48 -9.18 -31.79 42.87
C ARG A 48 -9.94 -31.54 44.18
N ASP A 49 -9.23 -31.57 45.31
CA ASP A 49 -9.80 -31.36 46.65
C ASP A 49 -9.58 -29.94 47.20
N ILE A 50 -9.15 -28.99 46.36
CA ILE A 50 -9.14 -27.57 46.75
C ILE A 50 -10.60 -27.11 46.90
N PRO A 51 -11.03 -26.68 48.10
CA PRO A 51 -12.42 -26.29 48.35
C PRO A 51 -12.78 -25.08 47.50
N VAL A 52 -13.55 -25.31 46.44
CA VAL A 52 -14.13 -24.26 45.61
C VAL A 52 -15.13 -23.50 46.48
N SER A 53 -14.75 -22.28 46.87
CA SER A 53 -15.67 -21.32 47.49
C SER A 53 -16.78 -21.00 46.48
N ASN A 54 -18.03 -21.26 46.87
CA ASN A 54 -19.23 -21.09 46.03
C ASN A 54 -19.71 -19.62 45.89
N ASP A 55 -18.82 -18.64 45.99
CA ASP A 55 -19.16 -17.24 45.70
C ASP A 55 -18.83 -16.92 44.23
N VAL A 56 -19.82 -17.23 43.38
CA VAL A 56 -19.76 -17.17 41.91
C VAL A 56 -19.47 -15.77 41.36
N GLN A 57 -19.56 -14.72 42.19
CA GLN A 57 -19.37 -13.33 41.76
C GLN A 57 -17.94 -12.81 41.96
N ASP A 58 -17.18 -13.33 42.93
CA ASP A 58 -15.82 -12.84 43.22
C ASP A 58 -14.75 -13.51 42.31
N THR A 59 -15.05 -14.68 41.75
CA THR A 59 -14.13 -15.44 40.88
C THR A 59 -14.01 -14.92 39.45
N ARG A 60 -14.98 -14.14 38.95
CA ARG A 60 -14.97 -13.70 37.54
C ARG A 60 -14.11 -12.45 37.34
N GLU A 61 -14.24 -11.47 38.23
CA GLU A 61 -13.43 -10.23 38.19
C GLU A 61 -11.96 -10.50 38.57
N ALA A 62 -11.71 -11.43 39.50
CA ALA A 62 -10.35 -11.84 39.89
C ALA A 62 -9.65 -12.76 38.88
N ALA A 63 -10.39 -13.37 37.94
CA ALA A 63 -9.81 -14.11 36.81
C ALA A 63 -9.42 -13.14 35.69
N GLU A 64 -10.33 -12.22 35.33
CA GLU A 64 -10.07 -11.20 34.30
C GLU A 64 -8.90 -10.27 34.69
N GLN A 65 -8.77 -9.88 35.97
CA GLN A 65 -7.63 -9.07 36.42
C GLN A 65 -6.30 -9.84 36.39
N ARG A 66 -6.31 -11.16 36.64
CA ARG A 66 -5.09 -12.00 36.55
C ARG A 66 -4.64 -12.21 35.12
N ASP A 67 -5.56 -12.34 34.18
CA ASP A 67 -5.23 -12.49 32.76
C ASP A 67 -4.62 -11.20 32.19
N VAL A 68 -5.15 -10.03 32.56
CA VAL A 68 -4.60 -8.73 32.13
C VAL A 68 -3.22 -8.46 32.74
N GLU A 69 -3.00 -8.84 34.00
CA GLU A 69 -1.70 -8.66 34.67
C GLU A 69 -0.62 -9.64 34.14
N GLN A 70 -1.02 -10.87 33.78
CA GLN A 70 -0.13 -11.83 33.12
C GLN A 70 0.23 -11.42 31.68
N GLU A 71 -0.71 -10.87 30.90
CA GLU A 71 -0.42 -10.36 29.55
C GLU A 71 0.51 -9.14 29.59
N GLN A 72 0.33 -8.21 30.54
CA GLN A 72 1.24 -7.07 30.71
C GLN A 72 2.64 -7.50 31.18
N ALA A 73 2.73 -8.49 32.07
CA ALA A 73 4.00 -9.05 32.51
C ALA A 73 4.76 -9.79 31.39
N GLN A 74 4.05 -10.39 30.43
CA GLN A 74 4.65 -11.04 29.25
C GLN A 74 5.07 -10.04 28.17
N GLN A 75 4.36 -8.92 27.99
CA GLN A 75 4.72 -7.89 27.01
C GLN A 75 6.00 -7.13 27.38
N SER A 76 6.27 -6.91 28.67
CA SER A 76 7.48 -6.19 29.12
C SER A 76 8.80 -6.97 28.94
N LYS A 77 8.73 -8.30 28.73
CA LYS A 77 9.90 -9.17 28.50
C LYS A 77 10.26 -9.36 27.02
N ARG A 78 9.41 -8.94 26.08
CA ARG A 78 9.70 -8.98 24.63
C ARG A 78 10.46 -7.72 24.17
N LYS A 79 11.59 -7.40 24.80
CA LYS A 79 12.51 -6.38 24.27
C LYS A 79 13.30 -7.01 23.12
N VAL A 80 12.81 -6.82 21.89
CA VAL A 80 13.56 -7.20 20.69
C VAL A 80 14.88 -6.40 20.68
N PRO A 81 16.06 -7.06 20.65
CA PRO A 81 17.33 -6.35 20.64
C PRO A 81 17.40 -5.43 19.43
N LEU A 82 17.63 -4.13 19.65
CA LEU A 82 17.71 -3.13 18.56
C LEU A 82 18.75 -3.52 17.50
N ALA A 83 19.84 -4.18 17.91
CA ALA A 83 20.86 -4.71 17.01
C ALA A 83 20.29 -5.71 16.00
N ALA A 84 19.44 -6.65 16.45
CA ALA A 84 18.82 -7.65 15.57
C ALA A 84 17.87 -7.02 14.54
N LEU A 85 17.18 -5.93 14.91
CA LEU A 85 16.33 -5.18 13.97
C LEU A 85 17.15 -4.42 12.91
N HIS A 86 18.32 -3.90 13.26
CA HIS A 86 19.20 -3.27 12.28
C HIS A 86 19.80 -4.30 11.31
N GLU A 87 20.17 -5.48 11.80
CA GLU A 87 20.64 -6.59 10.95
C GLU A 87 19.55 -7.09 10.00
N GLU A 88 18.30 -7.22 10.46
CA GLU A 88 17.18 -7.62 9.61
C GLU A 88 16.90 -6.58 8.51
N ARG A 89 16.84 -5.29 8.88
CA ARG A 89 16.65 -4.20 7.90
C ARG A 89 17.75 -4.13 6.85
N THR A 90 19.00 -4.27 7.27
CA THR A 90 20.14 -4.24 6.33
C THR A 90 20.11 -5.45 5.39
N LYS A 91 19.82 -6.64 5.91
CA LYS A 91 19.67 -7.85 5.10
C LYS A 91 18.52 -7.74 4.10
N ARG A 92 17.38 -7.19 4.52
CA ARG A 92 16.22 -6.94 3.66
C ARG A 92 16.53 -5.91 2.57
N GLN A 93 17.18 -4.81 2.93
CA GLN A 93 17.59 -3.79 1.96
C GLN A 93 18.57 -4.35 0.91
N GLN A 94 19.52 -5.19 1.33
CA GLN A 94 20.45 -5.87 0.41
C GLN A 94 19.72 -6.84 -0.52
N ALA A 95 18.75 -7.61 0.00
CA ALA A 95 17.94 -8.51 -0.82
C ALA A 95 17.10 -7.74 -1.85
N GLU A 96 16.46 -6.64 -1.45
CA GLU A 96 15.68 -5.78 -2.34
C GLU A 96 16.56 -5.11 -3.42
N GLN A 97 17.79 -4.72 -3.08
CA GLN A 97 18.74 -4.20 -4.07
C GLN A 97 19.20 -5.28 -5.07
N ALA A 98 19.44 -6.50 -4.58
CA ALA A 98 19.85 -7.62 -5.43
C ALA A 98 18.73 -8.02 -6.40
N THR A 99 17.47 -8.06 -5.94
CA THR A 99 16.33 -8.36 -6.82
C THR A 99 16.11 -7.25 -7.85
N ALA A 100 16.22 -5.98 -7.47
CA ALA A 100 16.12 -4.85 -8.40
C ALA A 100 17.22 -4.89 -9.48
N GLN A 101 18.46 -5.22 -9.12
CA GLN A 101 19.56 -5.36 -10.07
C GLN A 101 19.35 -6.53 -11.04
N LEU A 102 18.90 -7.68 -10.53
CA LEU A 102 18.57 -8.83 -11.36
C LEU A 102 17.47 -8.50 -12.37
N GLN A 103 16.41 -7.82 -11.92
CA GLN A 103 15.28 -7.45 -12.77
C GLN A 103 15.70 -6.47 -13.86
N ALA A 104 16.56 -5.50 -13.54
CA ALA A 104 17.13 -4.58 -14.52
C ALA A 104 18.00 -5.30 -15.56
N GLN A 105 18.83 -6.26 -15.13
CA GLN A 105 19.66 -7.06 -16.04
C GLN A 105 18.80 -7.92 -16.97
N LEU A 106 17.73 -8.54 -16.44
CA LEU A 106 16.81 -9.36 -17.23
C LEU A 106 16.09 -8.51 -18.27
N GLN A 107 15.64 -7.30 -17.90
CA GLN A 107 15.01 -6.37 -18.83
C GLN A 107 15.96 -5.91 -19.94
N GLN A 108 17.23 -5.63 -19.60
CA GLN A 108 18.26 -5.30 -20.58
C GLN A 108 18.54 -6.47 -21.54
N LEU A 109 18.61 -7.70 -21.02
CA LEU A 109 18.82 -8.89 -21.84
C LEU A 109 17.64 -9.14 -22.77
N MET A 110 16.42 -8.95 -22.29
CA MET A 110 15.21 -9.07 -23.10
C MET A 110 15.18 -8.03 -24.24
N GLN A 111 15.53 -6.77 -23.96
CA GLN A 111 15.67 -5.75 -25.01
C GLN A 111 16.75 -6.11 -26.02
N GLN A 112 17.91 -6.59 -25.57
CA GLN A 112 19.01 -6.95 -26.45
C GLN A 112 18.63 -8.14 -27.34
N GLN A 113 17.94 -9.13 -26.79
CA GLN A 113 17.43 -10.27 -27.55
C GLN A 113 16.39 -9.85 -28.58
N GLN A 114 15.47 -8.94 -28.22
CA GLN A 114 14.47 -8.41 -29.14
C GLN A 114 15.11 -7.62 -30.29
N ALA A 115 16.11 -6.79 -30.00
CA ALA A 115 16.87 -6.05 -31.01
C ALA A 115 17.66 -7.00 -31.93
N ALA A 116 18.33 -8.01 -31.36
CA ALA A 116 19.05 -9.03 -32.13
C ALA A 116 18.11 -9.84 -33.03
N GLN A 117 16.91 -10.17 -32.54
CA GLN A 117 15.90 -10.89 -33.33
C GLN A 117 15.38 -10.03 -34.50
N GLN A 118 15.16 -8.73 -34.28
CA GLN A 118 14.80 -7.81 -35.35
C GLN A 118 15.93 -7.66 -36.39
N GLN A 119 17.18 -7.54 -35.96
CA GLN A 119 18.33 -7.50 -36.88
C GLN A 119 18.48 -8.80 -37.67
N ALA A 120 18.30 -9.96 -37.03
CA ALA A 120 18.37 -11.25 -37.71
C ALA A 120 17.23 -11.41 -38.74
N GLN A 121 16.02 -10.95 -38.42
CA GLN A 121 14.90 -10.94 -39.38
C GLN A 121 15.17 -10.00 -40.57
N GLN A 122 15.76 -8.83 -40.33
CA GLN A 122 16.12 -7.90 -41.41
C GLN A 122 17.22 -8.46 -42.30
N ALA A 123 18.27 -9.05 -41.72
CA ALA A 123 19.36 -9.66 -42.46
C ALA A 123 18.90 -10.90 -43.26
N ALA A 124 18.01 -11.73 -42.69
CA ALA A 124 17.41 -12.85 -43.41
C ALA A 124 16.53 -12.37 -44.59
N ALA A 125 15.76 -11.30 -44.38
CA ALA A 125 14.94 -10.69 -45.43
C ALA A 125 15.77 -10.01 -46.54
N GLU A 126 17.00 -9.54 -46.26
CA GLU A 126 17.91 -9.02 -47.27
C GLU A 126 18.66 -10.14 -48.03
N ALA A 127 19.00 -11.25 -47.36
CA ALA A 127 19.66 -12.39 -47.98
C ALA A 127 18.74 -13.21 -48.91
N GLU A 128 17.42 -13.12 -48.73
CA GLU A 128 16.41 -13.80 -49.56
C GLU A 128 16.08 -13.06 -50.87
N ILE A 129 16.67 -11.88 -51.11
CA ILE A 129 16.42 -11.08 -52.32
C ILE A 129 17.33 -11.61 -53.45
N PRO A 130 16.79 -12.25 -54.51
CA PRO A 130 17.59 -12.71 -55.65
C PRO A 130 18.29 -11.52 -56.32
N ASP A 131 19.48 -11.71 -56.88
CA ASP A 131 20.17 -10.60 -57.55
C ASP A 131 19.37 -10.14 -58.78
N VAL A 132 19.31 -8.82 -59.01
CA VAL A 132 18.49 -8.19 -60.06
C VAL A 132 18.91 -8.67 -61.45
N GLU A 133 20.21 -8.95 -61.62
CA GLU A 133 20.80 -9.40 -62.88
C GLU A 133 20.52 -10.88 -63.17
N GLU A 134 20.30 -11.72 -62.15
CA GLU A 134 20.06 -13.16 -62.30
C GLU A 134 18.56 -13.51 -62.39
N ASP A 135 17.70 -12.87 -61.59
CA ASP A 135 16.24 -13.04 -61.65
C ASP A 135 15.48 -11.74 -61.28
N PRO A 136 15.19 -10.87 -62.28
CA PRO A 136 14.49 -9.62 -62.04
C PRO A 136 13.03 -9.81 -61.59
N VAL A 137 12.41 -10.94 -61.92
CA VAL A 137 11.02 -11.24 -61.51
C VAL A 137 10.99 -11.73 -60.06
N GLY A 138 11.97 -12.56 -59.67
CA GLY A 138 12.19 -12.99 -58.29
C GLY A 138 12.51 -11.83 -57.34
N TRP A 139 13.38 -10.91 -57.78
CA TRP A 139 13.68 -9.68 -57.04
C TRP A 139 12.43 -8.82 -56.79
N LEU A 140 11.60 -8.63 -57.82
CA LEU A 140 10.38 -7.84 -57.72
C LEU A 140 9.38 -8.46 -56.72
N LYS A 141 9.20 -9.78 -56.76
CA LYS A 141 8.33 -10.52 -55.82
C LYS A 141 8.85 -10.48 -54.39
N ALA A 142 10.17 -10.57 -54.19
CA ALA A 142 10.78 -10.45 -52.87
C ALA A 142 10.57 -9.04 -52.30
N LYS A 143 10.69 -7.99 -53.14
CA LYS A 143 10.40 -6.61 -52.75
C LYS A 143 8.92 -6.37 -52.46
N GLU A 144 8.02 -6.96 -53.24
CA GLU A 144 6.57 -6.90 -53.00
C GLU A 144 6.20 -7.51 -51.64
N LYS A 145 6.73 -8.69 -51.33
CA LYS A 145 6.54 -9.36 -50.03
C LYS A 145 7.13 -8.55 -48.86
N GLN A 146 8.30 -7.92 -49.05
CA GLN A 146 8.90 -7.03 -48.05
C GLN A 146 8.04 -5.77 -47.82
N PHE A 147 7.42 -5.25 -48.88
CA PHE A 147 6.48 -4.14 -48.79
C PHE A 147 5.21 -4.53 -48.06
N GLU A 148 4.60 -5.67 -48.38
CA GLU A 148 3.42 -6.20 -47.68
C GLU A 148 3.67 -6.36 -46.18
N GLN A 149 4.79 -6.97 -45.78
CA GLN A 149 5.13 -7.11 -44.36
C GLN A 149 5.28 -5.76 -43.64
N ARG A 150 5.90 -4.77 -44.28
CA ARG A 150 5.98 -3.41 -43.72
C ARG A 150 4.60 -2.76 -43.63
N LEU A 151 3.75 -2.97 -44.63
CA LEU A 151 2.39 -2.45 -44.66
C LEU A 151 1.53 -3.06 -43.56
N GLU A 152 1.68 -4.36 -43.31
CA GLU A 152 1.01 -5.08 -42.24
C GLU A 152 1.48 -4.61 -40.86
N GLN A 153 2.78 -4.35 -40.67
CA GLN A 153 3.30 -3.72 -39.45
C GLN A 153 2.78 -2.30 -39.25
N LEU A 154 2.72 -1.49 -40.33
CA LEU A 154 2.16 -0.13 -40.30
C LEU A 154 0.65 -0.14 -40.04
N GLN A 155 -0.07 -1.15 -40.52
CA GLN A 155 -1.51 -1.28 -40.32
C GLN A 155 -1.86 -1.80 -38.91
N ASN A 156 -0.99 -2.63 -38.32
CA ASN A 156 -1.12 -3.10 -36.94
C ASN A 156 -0.57 -2.09 -35.90
N GLY A 157 0.30 -1.16 -36.32
CA GLY A 157 0.80 -0.07 -35.48
C GLY A 157 -0.29 0.77 -34.79
N PRO A 158 -1.35 1.24 -35.50
CA PRO A 158 -2.43 1.98 -34.89
C PRO A 158 -3.19 1.16 -33.83
N ALA A 159 -3.40 -0.15 -34.04
CA ALA A 159 -4.07 -0.99 -33.06
C ALA A 159 -3.26 -1.12 -31.76
N GLN A 160 -1.93 -1.25 -31.88
CA GLN A 160 -1.02 -1.31 -30.74
C GLN A 160 -0.94 0.04 -30.00
N GLN A 161 -0.92 1.14 -30.76
CA GLN A 161 -0.94 2.49 -30.20
C GLN A 161 -2.26 2.80 -29.49
N GLN A 162 -3.38 2.30 -30.02
CA GLN A 162 -4.70 2.48 -29.42
C GLN A 162 -4.85 1.67 -28.13
N GLN A 163 -4.32 0.44 -28.07
CA GLN A 163 -4.23 -0.32 -26.81
C GLN A 163 -3.37 0.39 -25.77
N ALA A 164 -2.21 0.92 -26.15
CA ALA A 164 -1.36 1.68 -25.25
C ALA A 164 -2.09 2.94 -24.72
N ALA A 165 -2.77 3.67 -25.60
CA ALA A 165 -3.55 4.86 -25.23
C ALA A 165 -4.67 4.52 -24.24
N VAL A 166 -5.40 3.42 -24.46
CA VAL A 166 -6.45 2.94 -23.54
C VAL A 166 -5.86 2.58 -22.18
N GLN A 167 -4.73 1.87 -22.13
CA GLN A 167 -4.06 1.57 -20.85
C GLN A 167 -3.61 2.84 -20.13
N HIS A 168 -3.04 3.81 -20.85
CA HIS A 168 -2.67 5.10 -20.27
C HIS A 168 -3.87 5.84 -19.68
N GLN A 169 -5.00 5.81 -20.38
CA GLN A 169 -6.22 6.45 -19.90
C GLN A 169 -6.77 5.77 -18.64
N GLN A 170 -6.73 4.44 -18.58
CA GLN A 170 -7.15 3.69 -17.38
C GLN A 170 -6.27 4.00 -16.17
N VAL A 171 -4.95 4.06 -16.35
CA VAL A 171 -4.01 4.44 -15.30
C VAL A 171 -4.28 5.87 -14.83
N ALA A 172 -4.47 6.81 -15.76
CA ALA A 172 -4.74 8.21 -15.41
C ALA A 172 -6.04 8.37 -14.59
N LEU A 173 -7.11 7.66 -14.97
CA LEU A 173 -8.39 7.68 -14.24
C LEU A 173 -8.26 7.07 -12.84
N ALA A 174 -7.52 5.97 -12.71
CA ALA A 174 -7.27 5.34 -11.41
C ALA A 174 -6.50 6.29 -10.48
N VAL A 175 -5.43 6.90 -10.98
CA VAL A 175 -4.60 7.86 -10.23
C VAL A 175 -5.42 9.07 -9.78
N ASP A 176 -6.19 9.69 -10.68
CA ASP A 176 -7.03 10.87 -10.36
C ASP A 176 -8.04 10.56 -9.25
N SER A 177 -8.63 9.37 -9.26
CA SER A 177 -9.58 8.96 -8.21
C SER A 177 -8.90 8.78 -6.84
N LEU A 178 -7.73 8.16 -6.81
CA LEU A 178 -6.94 7.92 -5.59
C LEU A 178 -6.38 9.23 -5.02
N GLU A 179 -5.93 10.11 -5.91
CA GLU A 179 -5.40 11.41 -5.56
C GLU A 179 -6.47 12.31 -4.93
N LYS A 180 -7.67 12.37 -5.51
CA LYS A 180 -8.80 13.14 -4.94
C LYS A 180 -9.19 12.63 -3.56
N GLN A 181 -9.23 11.31 -3.36
CA GLN A 181 -9.53 10.71 -2.06
C GLN A 181 -8.46 11.08 -1.03
N PHE A 182 -7.19 11.01 -1.42
CA PHE A 182 -6.08 11.35 -0.53
C PHE A 182 -6.05 12.84 -0.19
N ALA A 183 -6.22 13.72 -1.19
CA ALA A 183 -6.28 15.16 -1.02
C ALA A 183 -7.43 15.60 -0.09
N ALA A 184 -8.56 14.90 -0.11
CA ALA A 184 -9.66 15.14 0.83
C ALA A 184 -9.29 14.82 2.29
N SER A 185 -8.38 13.87 2.51
CA SER A 185 -7.92 13.46 3.85
C SER A 185 -6.71 14.25 4.37
N VAL A 186 -5.91 14.81 3.46
CA VAL A 186 -4.65 15.51 3.75
C VAL A 186 -4.68 16.93 3.14
N PRO A 187 -5.03 17.96 3.92
CA PRO A 187 -5.30 19.31 3.42
C PRO A 187 -4.04 20.04 2.88
N ASP A 188 -2.85 19.61 3.29
CA ASP A 188 -1.57 20.15 2.83
C ASP A 188 -0.97 19.37 1.63
N TYR A 189 -1.72 18.42 1.08
CA TYR A 189 -1.26 17.58 -0.03
C TYR A 189 -0.87 18.38 -1.27
N GLU A 190 -1.66 19.40 -1.65
CA GLU A 190 -1.33 20.22 -2.84
C GLU A 190 0.03 20.93 -2.72
N GLN A 191 0.37 21.41 -1.52
CA GLN A 191 1.66 22.05 -1.24
C GLN A 191 2.80 21.04 -1.32
N ALA A 192 2.57 19.82 -0.81
CA ALA A 192 3.53 18.72 -0.90
C ALA A 192 3.80 18.32 -2.37
N VAL A 193 2.75 18.26 -3.20
CA VAL A 193 2.86 17.98 -4.64
C VAL A 193 3.68 19.05 -5.33
N GLU A 194 3.42 20.34 -5.08
CA GLU A 194 4.16 21.44 -5.69
C GLU A 194 5.65 21.39 -5.35
N LEU A 195 6.01 21.08 -4.09
CA LEU A 195 7.40 20.95 -3.67
C LEU A 195 8.12 19.82 -4.43
N VAL A 196 7.48 18.66 -4.55
CA VAL A 196 8.02 17.50 -5.26
C VAL A 196 8.17 17.80 -6.74
N GLN A 197 7.17 18.43 -7.37
CA GLN A 197 7.22 18.83 -8.77
C GLN A 197 8.36 19.82 -9.03
N ARG A 198 8.49 20.87 -8.22
CA ARG A 198 9.58 21.85 -8.35
C ARG A 198 10.96 21.20 -8.22
N ASN A 199 11.12 20.26 -7.30
CA ASN A 199 12.38 19.53 -7.15
C ASN A 199 12.65 18.60 -8.34
N ALA A 200 11.64 17.89 -8.84
CA ALA A 200 11.76 17.05 -10.04
C ALA A 200 12.14 17.89 -11.27
N ASP A 201 11.55 19.07 -11.43
CA ASP A 201 11.84 19.97 -12.54
C ASP A 201 13.27 20.48 -12.52
N ALA A 202 13.77 20.85 -11.33
CA ALA A 202 15.16 21.24 -11.16
C ALA A 202 16.12 20.11 -11.57
N GLN A 203 15.80 18.86 -11.19
CA GLN A 203 16.59 17.69 -11.57
C GLN A 203 16.55 17.42 -13.08
N ILE A 204 15.36 17.46 -13.70
CA ILE A 204 15.22 17.24 -15.15
C ILE A 204 16.00 18.31 -15.92
N ARG A 205 15.90 19.59 -15.52
CA ARG A 205 16.67 20.68 -16.15
C ARG A 205 18.17 20.54 -15.97
N GLN A 206 18.63 19.99 -14.84
CA GLN A 206 20.04 19.70 -14.61
C GLN A 206 20.55 18.57 -15.50
N LEU A 207 19.74 17.53 -15.72
CA LEU A 207 20.08 16.41 -16.60
C LEU A 207 20.02 16.77 -18.09
N TYR A 208 19.09 17.66 -18.47
CA TYR A 208 18.85 18.05 -19.86
C TYR A 208 18.93 19.57 -20.06
N PRO A 209 20.13 20.19 -19.91
CA PRO A 209 20.27 21.64 -19.93
C PRO A 209 20.00 22.30 -21.30
N GLN A 210 20.03 21.52 -22.38
CA GLN A 210 19.78 22.01 -23.75
C GLN A 210 18.37 21.63 -24.27
N ALA A 211 17.55 20.94 -23.47
CA ALA A 211 16.23 20.53 -23.90
C ALA A 211 15.27 21.72 -23.98
N THR A 212 14.36 21.69 -24.95
CA THR A 212 13.27 22.67 -25.05
C THR A 212 12.20 22.38 -23.99
N GLU A 213 11.37 23.38 -23.66
CA GLU A 213 10.31 23.20 -22.65
C GLU A 213 9.32 22.08 -23.03
N GLU A 214 9.03 21.90 -24.33
CA GLU A 214 8.20 20.79 -24.82
C GLU A 214 8.85 19.43 -24.55
N GLN A 215 10.15 19.31 -24.76
CA GLN A 215 10.89 18.08 -24.46
C GLN A 215 10.91 17.79 -22.96
N LEU A 216 11.10 18.83 -22.13
CA LEU A 216 11.04 18.71 -20.67
C LEU A 216 9.65 18.24 -20.22
N GLN A 217 8.58 18.79 -20.81
CA GLN A 217 7.21 18.37 -20.52
C GLN A 217 6.97 16.91 -20.92
N MET A 218 7.48 16.48 -22.08
CA MET A 218 7.38 15.08 -22.51
C MET A 218 8.09 14.14 -21.54
N VAL A 219 9.30 14.50 -21.08
CA VAL A 219 10.06 13.74 -20.07
C VAL A 219 9.29 13.70 -18.75
N ARG A 220 8.72 14.83 -18.31
CA ARG A 220 7.92 14.91 -17.09
C ARG A 220 6.70 13.98 -17.16
N THR A 221 5.91 14.06 -18.23
CA THR A 221 4.73 13.22 -18.43
C THR A 221 5.11 11.73 -18.50
N GLY A 222 6.20 11.38 -19.18
CA GLY A 222 6.72 10.02 -19.20
C GLY A 222 7.09 9.51 -17.81
N ALA A 223 7.84 10.30 -17.04
CA ALA A 223 8.25 9.94 -15.68
C ALA A 223 7.06 9.80 -14.71
N LEU A 224 6.05 10.68 -14.79
CA LEU A 224 4.84 10.58 -13.98
C LEU A 224 4.03 9.33 -14.31
N ASN A 225 3.88 9.00 -15.59
CA ASN A 225 3.18 7.79 -16.02
C ASN A 225 3.87 6.53 -15.53
N GLU A 226 5.20 6.48 -15.63
CA GLU A 226 5.99 5.34 -15.16
C GLU A 226 5.91 5.20 -13.63
N PHE A 227 6.01 6.31 -12.91
CA PHE A 227 5.83 6.34 -11.46
C PHE A 227 4.44 5.84 -11.04
N ALA A 228 3.38 6.30 -11.72
CA ALA A 228 2.02 5.86 -11.47
C ALA A 228 1.87 4.35 -11.70
N ARG A 229 2.41 3.82 -12.81
CA ARG A 229 2.39 2.38 -13.10
C ARG A 229 3.11 1.56 -12.03
N GLN A 230 4.27 2.01 -11.58
CA GLN A 230 5.01 1.32 -10.51
C GLN A 230 4.23 1.31 -9.19
N CYS A 231 3.59 2.43 -8.82
CA CYS A 231 2.76 2.50 -7.62
C CYS A 231 1.55 1.56 -7.70
N LEU A 232 0.86 1.53 -8.84
CA LEU A 232 -0.27 0.63 -9.06
C LEU A 232 0.17 -0.85 -9.04
N ALA A 233 1.31 -1.16 -9.66
CA ALA A 233 1.87 -2.51 -9.65
C ALA A 233 2.29 -2.97 -8.24
N SER A 234 2.76 -2.05 -7.39
CA SER A 234 3.08 -2.33 -5.98
C SER A 234 1.87 -2.24 -5.04
N GLY A 235 0.66 -1.99 -5.57
CA GLY A 235 -0.56 -1.81 -4.76
C GLY A 235 -0.49 -0.61 -3.79
N THR A 236 0.35 0.39 -4.08
CA THR A 236 0.52 1.57 -3.22
C THR A 236 -0.16 2.79 -3.85
N ASN A 237 -0.79 3.64 -3.03
CA ASN A 237 -1.39 4.87 -3.53
C ASN A 237 -0.28 5.85 -4.02
N PRO A 238 -0.32 6.33 -5.28
CA PRO A 238 0.67 7.27 -5.79
C PRO A 238 0.70 8.59 -5.00
N ALA A 239 -0.44 9.06 -4.50
CA ALA A 239 -0.52 10.29 -3.71
C ALA A 239 0.21 10.16 -2.37
N GLU A 240 0.06 9.02 -1.69
CA GLU A 240 0.80 8.71 -0.45
C GLU A 240 2.31 8.69 -0.68
N ARG A 241 2.76 8.09 -1.79
CA ARG A 241 4.18 8.06 -2.16
C ARG A 241 4.73 9.45 -2.46
N ILE A 242 3.97 10.29 -3.17
CA ILE A 242 4.35 11.69 -3.43
C ILE A 242 4.44 12.46 -2.11
N TYR A 243 3.48 12.29 -1.20
CA TYR A 243 3.49 12.94 0.10
C TYR A 243 4.68 12.51 0.97
N ALA A 244 4.98 11.21 1.02
CA ALA A 244 6.16 10.69 1.72
C ALA A 244 7.47 11.27 1.15
N LYS A 245 7.55 11.42 -0.19
CA LYS A 245 8.69 12.07 -0.84
C LYS A 245 8.78 13.55 -0.46
N ALA A 246 7.65 14.26 -0.41
CA ALA A 246 7.62 15.66 0.02
C ALA A 246 8.10 15.81 1.47
N GLN A 247 7.66 14.92 2.37
CA GLN A 247 8.14 14.89 3.76
C GLN A 247 9.65 14.66 3.84
N ALA A 248 10.20 13.75 3.03
CA ALA A 248 11.65 13.54 2.93
C ALA A 248 12.41 14.76 2.40
N LEU A 249 11.77 15.59 1.56
CA LEU A 249 12.30 16.88 1.10
C LEU A 249 12.14 18.01 2.12
N GLY A 250 11.53 17.74 3.28
CA GLY A 250 11.35 18.69 4.37
C GLY A 250 9.99 19.39 4.42
N HIS A 251 8.99 18.91 3.66
CA HIS A 251 7.60 19.36 3.81
C HIS A 251 7.11 19.06 5.23
N ARG A 252 6.55 20.06 5.91
CA ARG A 252 6.00 19.92 7.27
C ARG A 252 4.49 19.82 7.16
N SER A 253 3.94 18.76 7.74
CA SER A 253 2.50 18.56 7.78
C SER A 253 1.81 19.73 8.47
N ALA A 254 0.78 20.28 7.82
CA ALA A 254 -0.04 21.30 8.45
C ALA A 254 -0.73 20.71 9.70
N PRO A 255 -0.91 21.51 10.76
CA PRO A 255 -1.67 21.05 11.93
C PRO A 255 -3.07 20.64 11.47
N ARG A 256 -3.46 19.40 11.78
CA ARG A 256 -4.76 18.84 11.43
C ARG A 256 -5.84 19.76 11.98
N VAL A 257 -6.58 20.44 11.09
CA VAL A 257 -7.77 21.22 11.47
C VAL A 257 -8.79 20.20 11.96
N GLN A 258 -8.89 20.03 13.28
CA GLN A 258 -9.94 19.21 13.84
C GLN A 258 -11.28 19.85 13.46
N PRO A 259 -12.27 19.08 12.97
CA PRO A 259 -13.59 19.63 12.72
C PRO A 259 -14.07 20.23 14.04
N ASN A 260 -14.42 21.52 14.04
CA ASN A 260 -14.98 22.19 15.21
C ASN A 260 -16.30 21.50 15.55
N THR A 261 -16.26 20.50 16.44
CA THR A 261 -17.45 19.85 17.01
C THR A 261 -18.12 20.74 18.07
N SER A 262 -17.59 21.94 18.29
CA SER A 262 -18.19 22.94 19.17
C SER A 262 -19.31 23.66 18.43
N LEU A 263 -20.54 23.50 18.88
CA LEU A 263 -21.75 24.27 18.52
C LEU A 263 -21.64 25.79 18.77
N SER A 264 -20.45 26.30 19.08
CA SER A 264 -20.15 27.68 19.47
C SER A 264 -20.24 28.69 18.32
N THR A 265 -20.50 28.25 17.08
CA THR A 265 -20.55 29.14 15.90
C THR A 265 -21.95 29.26 15.28
N LEU A 266 -23.02 29.02 16.04
CA LEU A 266 -24.37 29.45 15.65
C LEU A 266 -24.48 30.97 15.85
N SER A 267 -24.06 31.70 14.82
CA SER A 267 -24.16 33.15 14.67
C SER A 267 -25.61 33.58 14.58
N GLY A 268 -26.17 34.05 15.69
CA GLY A 268 -27.57 34.47 15.75
C GLY A 268 -27.89 35.43 16.89
N SER A 269 -27.08 36.47 17.13
CA SER A 269 -27.54 37.67 17.85
C SER A 269 -26.53 38.80 17.74
N ALA A 270 -26.95 39.93 17.17
CA ALA A 270 -26.18 41.16 17.15
C ALA A 270 -26.18 41.81 18.55
N ARG A 271 -25.19 41.47 19.39
CA ARG A 271 -24.82 42.26 20.59
C ARG A 271 -23.31 42.18 20.81
N ALA A 272 -22.75 43.27 21.32
CA ALA A 272 -21.33 43.58 21.39
C ALA A 272 -20.47 42.54 22.13
N PRO A 273 -19.14 42.46 21.85
CA PRO A 273 -18.33 41.25 22.06
C PRO A 273 -17.76 41.03 23.47
N ASP A 274 -17.93 41.95 24.41
CA ASP A 274 -17.05 41.97 25.60
C ASP A 274 -17.59 41.29 26.87
N GLU A 275 -18.80 40.71 26.88
CA GLU A 275 -19.37 40.13 28.12
C GLU A 275 -20.05 38.75 28.01
N ARG A 276 -19.78 37.95 26.97
CA ARG A 276 -20.26 36.56 26.96
C ARG A 276 -19.12 35.57 27.06
N GLY A 277 -18.80 35.19 28.30
CA GLY A 277 -18.16 33.91 28.58
C GLY A 277 -18.98 32.81 27.90
N ALA A 278 -18.35 32.05 27.00
CA ALA A 278 -18.99 30.95 26.32
C ALA A 278 -19.45 29.91 27.37
N ILE A 279 -20.77 29.76 27.53
CA ILE A 279 -21.33 28.70 28.37
C ILE A 279 -20.94 27.37 27.73
N SER A 280 -20.03 26.64 28.37
CA SER A 280 -19.57 25.34 27.87
C SER A 280 -20.62 24.26 28.13
N ALA A 281 -20.57 23.17 27.36
CA ALA A 281 -21.47 22.04 27.54
C ALA A 281 -21.41 21.44 28.97
N SER A 282 -20.23 21.51 29.62
CA SER A 282 -20.06 21.12 31.02
C SER A 282 -20.81 22.03 31.99
N GLN A 283 -20.88 23.32 31.68
CA GLN A 283 -21.62 24.28 32.50
C GLN A 283 -23.13 24.01 32.43
N ILE A 284 -23.64 23.60 31.27
CA ILE A 284 -25.05 23.24 31.10
C ILE A 284 -25.40 21.99 31.93
N SER A 285 -24.48 21.02 32.05
CA SER A 285 -24.71 19.82 32.88
C SER A 285 -24.64 20.08 34.38
N GLU A 286 -24.03 21.19 34.80
CA GLU A 286 -23.90 21.58 36.21
C GLU A 286 -25.03 22.54 36.65
N MET A 287 -25.83 23.06 35.72
CA MET A 287 -26.95 23.93 36.04
C MET A 287 -28.11 23.15 36.65
N SER A 288 -28.75 23.74 37.65
CA SER A 288 -29.99 23.18 38.19
C SER A 288 -31.13 23.28 37.17
N ASP A 289 -32.11 22.38 37.26
CA ASP A 289 -33.27 22.34 36.34
C ASP A 289 -33.99 23.70 36.23
N ALA A 290 -34.08 24.44 37.34
CA ALA A 290 -34.69 25.77 37.36
C ALA A 290 -33.88 26.83 36.58
N GLU A 291 -32.55 26.73 36.60
CA GLU A 291 -31.67 27.63 35.86
C GLU A 291 -31.63 27.27 34.37
N PHE A 292 -31.69 25.98 34.05
CA PHE A 292 -31.82 25.49 32.69
C PHE A 292 -33.12 25.97 32.03
N ASP A 293 -34.26 25.86 32.72
CA ASP A 293 -35.56 26.33 32.23
C ASP A 293 -35.58 27.85 31.97
N LYS A 294 -34.89 28.62 32.82
CA LYS A 294 -34.77 30.07 32.67
C LYS A 294 -33.90 30.42 31.46
N PHE A 295 -32.76 29.76 31.30
CA PHE A 295 -31.88 29.89 30.14
C PHE A 295 -32.62 29.57 28.83
N TRP A 296 -33.42 28.50 28.82
CA TRP A 296 -34.18 28.08 27.64
C TRP A 296 -35.34 29.04 27.28
N LYS A 297 -36.02 29.59 28.29
CA LYS A 297 -37.04 30.63 28.10
C LYS A 297 -36.44 31.92 27.52
N GLU A 298 -35.25 32.32 27.97
CA GLU A 298 -34.55 33.50 27.47
C GLU A 298 -34.13 33.30 26.00
N MET A 299 -33.69 32.10 25.63
CA MET A 299 -33.37 31.75 24.24
C MET A 299 -34.60 31.79 23.33
N LYS A 300 -35.76 31.28 23.78
CA LYS A 300 -37.02 31.33 23.00
C LYS A 300 -37.59 32.75 22.87
N GLY A 301 -37.36 33.62 23.85
CA GLY A 301 -37.85 35.01 23.83
C GLY A 301 -37.12 35.93 22.86
N GLY A 302 -35.87 35.61 22.47
CA GLY A 302 -35.04 36.46 21.62
C GLY A 302 -35.26 36.33 20.10
N GLY A 303 -36.09 35.39 19.64
CA GLY A 303 -36.19 35.00 18.22
C GLY A 303 -37.23 35.72 17.36
N SER A 304 -37.95 36.74 17.86
CA SER A 304 -39.15 37.28 17.17
C SER A 304 -38.96 38.53 16.31
N GLN A 305 -37.73 38.96 15.98
CA GLN A 305 -37.52 40.01 14.97
C GLN A 305 -37.07 39.40 13.64
N GLY A 306 -38.05 39.00 12.84
CA GLY A 306 -37.83 38.74 11.41
C GLY A 306 -37.67 40.05 10.64
N PRO A 307 -36.87 40.08 9.56
CA PRO A 307 -36.72 41.27 8.73
C PRO A 307 -38.05 41.58 8.02
N ALA A 308 -38.45 42.85 8.03
CA ALA A 308 -39.55 43.34 7.21
C ALA A 308 -39.15 43.25 5.73
N PHE A 309 -40.02 42.66 4.92
CA PHE A 309 -39.90 42.58 3.46
C PHE A 309 -40.07 43.95 2.80
#